data_AF-A0A1W1EBL9-F1
#
_entry.id   AF-A0A1W1EBL9-F1
#
_cell.length_a   1.000
_cell.length_b   1.000
_cell.length_c   1.000
_cell.angle_alpha   90.00
_cell.angle_beta   90.00
_cell.angle_gamma   90.00
#
_symmetry.space_group_name_H-M   'P 1'
#
loop_
_entity.id
_entity.type
_entity.pdbx_description
1 polymer ?
#
loop_
_entity_poly.entity_id
_entity_poly.type
_entity_poly.pdbx_seq_one_letter_code
_entity_poly.pdbx_strand_id
1 'polypeptide(L)' 'MNLELIEKNINNIIEELEKEVMEVLMDESLGKGDTNLRMKPLASTKQILLNALDSIKMVDKLNKEELDK' A
#
# COMPACT_ATOMS: atom_id res chain seq x y z
N MET A 1 -10.31 -8.00 -16.00
CA MET A 1 -10.23 -7.43 -14.64
C MET A 1 -10.20 -5.91 -14.75
N ASN A 2 -10.86 -5.15 -13.88
CA ASN A 2 -10.77 -3.68 -13.91
C ASN A 2 -9.56 -3.21 -13.08
N LEU A 3 -8.39 -3.20 -13.71
CA LEU A 3 -7.11 -2.87 -13.08
C LEU A 3 -7.09 -1.42 -12.56
N GLU A 4 -7.66 -0.48 -13.32
CA GLU A 4 -7.72 0.95 -12.96
C GLU A 4 -8.50 1.18 -11.67
N LEU A 5 -9.64 0.49 -11.50
CA LEU A 5 -10.44 0.58 -10.29
C LEU A 5 -9.70 -0.01 -9.07
N ILE A 6 -9.00 -1.14 -9.25
CA ILE A 6 -8.22 -1.79 -8.19
C ILE A 6 -7.06 -0.88 -7.76
N GLU A 7 -6.32 -0.33 -8.73
CA GLU A 7 -5.21 0.59 -8.47
C GLU A 7 -5.68 1.85 -7.75
N LYS A 8 -6.80 2.45 -8.20
CA LYS A 8 -7.40 3.60 -7.54
C LYS A 8 -7.75 3.29 -6.08
N ASN A 9 -8.38 2.16 -5.82
CA ASN A 9 -8.78 1.78 -4.46
C ASN A 9 -7.56 1.51 -3.55
N ILE A 10 -6.54 0.81 -4.06
CA ILE A 10 -5.31 0.57 -3.31
C ILE A 10 -4.58 1.88 -2.99
N ASN A 11 -4.48 2.80 -3.97
CA ASN A 11 -3.85 4.09 -3.75
C ASN A 11 -4.61 4.94 -2.73
N ASN A 12 -5.94 4.94 -2.75
CA ASN A 12 -6.74 5.61 -1.71
C ASN A 12 -6.44 5.05 -0.30
N ILE A 13 -6.28 3.72 -0.17
CA ILE A 13 -5.92 3.10 1.12
C ILE A 13 -4.51 3.50 1.55
N ILE A 14 -3.56 3.59 0.62
CA ILE A 14 -2.20 4.05 0.89
C ILE A 14 -2.20 5.52 1.35
N GLU A 15 -3.00 6.39 0.73
CA GLU A 15 -3.13 7.78 1.14
C GLU A 15 -3.66 7.91 2.58
N GLU A 16 -4.66 7.10 2.97
CA GLU A 16 -5.15 7.08 4.35
C GLU A 16 -4.08 6.56 5.33
N LEU A 17 -3.31 5.54 4.95
CA LEU A 17 -2.17 5.05 5.75
C LEU A 17 -1.09 6.12 5.93
N GLU A 18 -0.84 6.95 4.91
CA GLU A 18 0.13 8.05 4.98
C GLU A 18 -0.33 9.18 5.91
N LYS A 19 -1.65 9.42 5.99
CA LYS A 19 -2.22 10.34 7.00
C LYS A 19 -1.99 9.80 8.41
N GLU A 20 -2.25 8.52 8.65
CA GLU A 20 -2.02 7.88 9.94
C GLU A 20 -0.53 7.92 10.34
N VAL A 21 0.38 7.73 9.38
CA VAL A 21 1.82 7.93 9.59
C VAL A 21 2.13 9.37 10.02
N MET A 22 1.55 10.36 9.35
CA MET A 22 1.76 11.76 9.71
C MET A 22 1.24 12.06 11.12
N GLU A 23 0.07 11.54 11.49
CA GLU A 23 -0.47 11.70 12.85
C GLU A 23 0.47 11.12 13.91
N VAL A 24 1.03 9.93 13.68
CA VAL A 24 1.99 9.30 14.59
C VAL A 24 3.30 10.07 14.70
N LEU A 25 3.76 10.69 13.60
CA LEU A 25 4.99 11.48 13.60
C LEU A 25 4.83 12.87 14.23
N MET A 26 3.62 13.43 14.16
CA MET A 26 3.29 14.74 14.75
C MET A 26 2.91 14.65 16.23
N ASP A 27 2.68 13.45 16.77
CA ASP A 27 2.37 13.25 18.17
C ASP A 27 3.62 13.42 19.05
N GLU A 28 3.77 14.64 19.58
CA GLU A 28 4.86 15.02 20.50
C GLU A 28 4.83 14.27 21.84
N SER A 29 3.72 13.58 22.16
CA SER A 29 3.62 12.78 23.38
C SER A 29 4.27 11.40 23.25
N LEU A 30 4.53 10.95 22.02
CA LEU A 30 5.17 9.66 21.75
C LEU A 30 6.70 9.75 21.83
N GLY A 31 7.29 8.88 22.64
CA GLY A 31 8.73 8.65 22.61
C GLY A 31 9.15 7.85 21.37
N LYS A 32 10.43 7.93 20.98
CA LYS A 32 10.99 7.22 19.82
C LYS A 32 10.65 5.72 19.76
N GLY A 33 10.58 5.06 20.92
CA GLY A 33 10.23 3.64 21.01
C GLY A 33 8.79 3.37 20.57
N ASP A 34 7.85 4.17 21.05
CA ASP A 34 6.42 4.03 20.78
C ASP A 34 6.07 4.47 19.36
N THR A 35 6.69 5.55 18.87
CA THR A 35 6.60 5.96 17.45
C THR A 35 7.03 4.81 16.55
N ASN A 36 8.19 4.19 16.81
CA ASN A 36 8.66 3.05 16.02
C ASN A 36 7.73 1.84 16.08
N LEU A 37 7.17 1.54 17.26
CA LEU A 37 6.23 0.43 17.42
C LEU A 37 4.95 0.65 16.60
N ARG A 38 4.41 1.87 16.59
CA ARG A 38 3.23 2.24 15.81
C ARG A 38 3.52 2.34 14.31
N MET A 39 4.71 2.76 13.91
CA MET A 39 5.11 2.88 12.51
C MET A 39 5.32 1.53 11.81
N LYS A 40 5.76 0.49 12.52
CA LYS A 40 6.00 -0.85 11.96
C LYS A 40 4.81 -1.45 11.21
N PRO A 41 3.59 -1.54 11.80
CA PRO A 41 2.43 -2.08 11.10
C PRO A 41 2.01 -1.22 9.90
N LEU A 42 2.18 0.11 9.95
CA LEU A 42 1.86 1.00 8.84
C LEU A 42 2.80 0.75 7.64
N ALA A 43 4.10 0.62 7.91
CA ALA A 43 5.10 0.32 6.90
C ALA A 43 4.87 -1.06 6.27
N SER A 44 4.62 -2.10 7.06
CA SER A 44 4.35 -3.44 6.53
C SER A 44 3.05 -3.50 5.74
N THR A 45 1.99 -2.83 6.20
CA THR A 45 0.70 -2.77 5.49
C THR A 45 0.85 -2.11 4.13
N LYS A 46 1.53 -0.97 4.03
CA LYS A 46 1.82 -0.30 2.76
C LYS A 46 2.58 -1.23 1.80
N GLN A 47 3.60 -1.92 2.29
CA GLN A 47 4.38 -2.85 1.45
C GLN A 47 3.53 -4.03 0.95
N ILE A 48 2.65 -4.58 1.79
CA ILE A 48 1.74 -5.67 1.39
C ILE A 48 0.81 -5.21 0.25
N LEU A 49 0.25 -4.00 0.37
CA LEU A 49 -0.65 -3.44 -0.65
C LEU A 49 0.07 -3.21 -1.98
N LEU A 50 1.28 -2.66 -1.95
CA LEU A 50 2.10 -2.47 -3.16
C LEU A 50 2.44 -3.80 -3.82
N ASN A 51 2.91 -4.78 -3.04
CA ASN A 51 3.24 -6.10 -3.57
C ASN A 51 2.02 -6.79 -4.19
N ALA A 52 0.84 -6.62 -3.57
CA ALA A 52 -0.41 -7.16 -4.10
C ALA A 52 -0.79 -6.49 -5.43
N LEU A 53 -0.69 -5.15 -5.51
CA LEU A 53 -0.95 -4.42 -6.76
C LEU A 53 0.00 -4.86 -7.88
N ASP A 54 1.28 -5.00 -7.58
CA ASP A 54 2.29 -5.46 -8.55
C ASP A 54 2.01 -6.88 -9.03
N SER A 55 1.63 -7.78 -8.13
CA SER A 55 1.25 -9.15 -8.47
C SER A 55 0.02 -9.19 -9.39
N ILE A 56 -0.97 -8.34 -9.11
CA ILE A 56 -2.18 -8.20 -9.93
C ILE A 56 -1.83 -7.66 -11.33
N LYS A 57 -0.98 -6.63 -11.42
CA LYS A 57 -0.49 -6.07 -12.69
C LYS A 57 0.29 -7.09 -13.51
N MET A 58 1.11 -7.91 -12.85
CA MET A 58 1.88 -8.97 -13.51
C MET A 58 0.96 -10.04 -14.13
N VAL A 59 -0.07 -10.49 -13.40
CA VAL A 59 -1.04 -11.46 -13.91
C VAL A 59 -1.83 -10.89 -15.10
N ASP A 60 -2.26 -9.62 -15.02
CA ASP A 60 -2.96 -8.97 -16.14
C ASP A 60 -2.09 -8.88 -17.40
N LYS A 61 -0.79 -8.57 -17.24
CA LYS A 61 0.18 -8.55 -18.33
C LYS A 61 0.35 -9.93 -18.97
N LEU A 62 0.53 -10.98 -18.17
CA LEU A 62 0.66 -12.35 -18.67
C LEU A 62 -0.58 -12.80 -19.46
N ASN A 63 -1.78 -12.51 -18.95
CA ASN A 63 -3.02 -12.84 -19.65
C ASN A 63 -3.13 -12.15 -21.02
N LYS A 64 -2.69 -10.89 -21.14
CA LYS A 64 -2.66 -10.17 -22.43
C LYS A 64 -1.64 -10.78 -23.39
N GLU A 65 -0.45 -11.11 -22.91
CA GLU A 65 0.59 -11.75 -23.71
C GLU A 65 0.22 -13.17 -24.18
N GLU A 66 -0.61 -13.90 -23.44
CA GLU A 66 -1.17 -15.19 -23.86
C GLU A 66 -2.30 -15.06 -24.89
N LEU A 67 -3.09 -13.98 -24.85
CA LEU A 67 -4.15 -13.71 -25.83
C LEU A 67 -3.62 -13.27 -27.20
N ASP A 68 -2.43 -12.67 -27.24
CA ASP A 68 -1.77 -12.23 -28.47
C ASP A 68 -0.96 -13.34 -29.18
N LYS A 69 -0.93 -14.57 -28.63
CA LYS A 69 -0.28 -15.76 -29.22
C LYS A 69 -1.25 -16.67 -29.95
#